data_AF-A0A8T5TLV5-F1
#
_entry.id   AF-A0A8T5TLV5-F1
#
_cell.length_a   1.000
_cell.length_b   1.000
_cell.length_c   1.000
_cell.angle_alpha   90.00
_cell.angle_beta   90.00
_cell.angle_gamma   90.00
#
_symmetry.space_group_name_H-M   'P 1'
#
loop_
_entity.id
_entity.type
_entity.pdbx_description
1 polymer ?
#
loop_
_entity_poly.entity_id
_entity_poly.type
_entity_poly.pdbx_seq_one_letter_code
_entity_poly.pdbx_strand_id
1 'polypeptide(L)'
;MLKIEQSEENRGNNKNIGLFSKLIFLVILIILLFYVFFYLLETHKMPFFIAFLIVLFLFLFLLGFILKNRKKSILSIFPQFRTKITREDQRKKYINQLERRPRPDILQFKYQKPLITKCPNCKMILTNFMKKCPKCNYEL
;
A
#
# COMPACT_ATOMS: atom_id res chain seq x y z
N MET A 1 20.18 36.20 -1.07
CA MET A 1 18.77 35.86 -1.38
C MET A 1 18.61 35.13 -2.72
N LEU A 2 19.65 34.48 -3.28
CA LEU A 2 19.67 33.89 -4.64
C LEU A 2 19.78 32.35 -4.66
N LYS A 3 19.63 31.69 -3.50
CA LYS A 3 19.95 30.25 -3.37
C LYS A 3 18.73 29.31 -3.42
N ILE A 4 17.52 29.87 -3.49
CA ILE A 4 16.27 29.10 -3.40
C ILE A 4 15.73 28.73 -4.80
N GLU A 5 15.96 29.57 -5.82
CA GLU A 5 15.44 29.35 -7.18
C GLU A 5 16.11 28.19 -7.93
N GLN A 6 17.36 27.82 -7.62
CA GLN A 6 18.06 26.72 -8.31
C GLN A 6 17.55 25.31 -7.92
N SER A 7 16.66 25.21 -6.93
CA SER A 7 16.19 23.92 -6.41
C SER A 7 14.93 23.37 -7.12
N GLU A 8 14.18 24.21 -7.83
CA GLU A 8 12.94 23.78 -8.50
C GLU A 8 13.15 23.33 -9.96
N GLU A 9 14.11 23.92 -10.67
CA GLU A 9 14.40 23.59 -12.08
C GLU A 9 14.97 22.15 -12.26
N ASN A 10 15.67 21.62 -11.26
CA ASN A 10 16.23 20.28 -11.29
C ASN A 10 15.20 19.14 -11.08
N ARG A 11 13.95 19.44 -10.71
CA ARG A 11 12.91 18.42 -10.53
C ARG A 11 12.23 17.98 -11.83
N GLY A 12 12.29 18.80 -12.89
CA GLY A 12 11.70 18.49 -14.20
C GLY A 12 12.49 17.47 -15.02
N ASN A 13 13.83 17.45 -14.89
CA ASN A 13 14.70 16.62 -15.73
C ASN A 13 14.69 15.12 -15.37
N ASN A 14 14.32 14.76 -14.13
CA ASN A 14 14.39 13.36 -13.68
C ASN A 14 13.30 12.44 -14.27
N LYS A 15 12.13 12.98 -14.68
CA LYS A 15 11.08 12.16 -15.31
C LYS A 15 11.41 11.78 -16.75
N ASN A 16 12.13 12.64 -17.46
CA ASN A 16 12.46 12.43 -18.87
C ASN A 16 13.55 11.36 -19.06
N ILE A 17 14.52 11.29 -18.13
CA ILE A 17 15.62 10.30 -18.16
C ILE A 17 15.08 8.85 -18.18
N GLY A 18 13.99 8.57 -17.46
CA GLY A 18 13.36 7.24 -17.43
C GLY A 18 12.53 6.89 -18.68
N LEU A 19 12.19 7.86 -19.53
CA LEU A 19 11.56 7.62 -20.84
C LEU A 19 12.62 7.45 -21.92
N PHE A 20 13.69 8.26 -21.89
CA PHE A 20 14.82 8.14 -22.80
C PHE A 20 15.50 6.78 -22.71
N SER A 21 15.71 6.24 -21.49
CA SER A 21 16.33 4.91 -21.33
C SER A 21 15.50 3.77 -21.96
N LYS A 22 14.17 3.89 -21.94
CA LYS A 22 13.26 2.92 -22.58
C LYS A 22 13.29 3.03 -24.10
N LEU A 23 13.39 4.25 -24.60
CA LEU A 23 13.50 4.54 -26.03
C LEU A 23 14.83 3.98 -26.58
N ILE A 24 15.93 4.23 -25.86
CA ILE A 24 17.26 3.69 -26.18
C ILE A 24 17.25 2.16 -26.19
N PHE A 25 16.67 1.53 -25.16
CA PHE A 25 16.57 0.06 -25.11
C PHE A 25 15.78 -0.51 -26.30
N LEU A 26 14.69 0.15 -26.70
CA LEU A 26 13.87 -0.28 -27.83
C LEU A 26 14.62 -0.14 -29.17
N VAL A 27 15.35 0.96 -29.36
CA VAL A 27 16.19 1.18 -30.55
C VAL A 27 17.27 0.11 -30.66
N ILE A 28 17.98 -0.19 -29.55
CA ILE A 28 18.99 -1.24 -29.50
C ILE A 28 18.38 -2.60 -29.85
N LEU A 29 17.19 -2.90 -29.35
CA LEU A 29 16.47 -4.15 -29.65
C LEU A 29 16.16 -4.30 -31.14
N ILE A 30 15.70 -3.22 -31.78
CA ILE A 30 15.40 -3.21 -33.21
C ILE A 30 16.66 -3.46 -34.04
N ILE A 31 17.76 -2.78 -33.70
CA ILE A 31 19.06 -2.96 -34.39
C ILE A 31 19.51 -4.42 -34.28
N LEU A 32 19.40 -5.01 -33.10
CA LEU A 32 19.76 -6.41 -32.87
C LEU A 32 18.90 -7.38 -33.69
N LEU A 33 17.58 -7.14 -33.78
CA LEU A 33 16.68 -7.92 -34.61
C LEU A 33 17.03 -7.83 -36.10
N PHE A 34 17.36 -6.63 -36.58
CA PHE A 34 17.76 -6.40 -37.96
C PHE A 34 19.06 -7.13 -38.30
N TYR A 35 20.03 -7.13 -37.38
CA TYR A 35 21.27 -7.87 -37.53
C TYR A 35 21.03 -9.38 -37.64
N VAL A 36 20.20 -9.95 -36.75
CA VAL A 36 19.83 -11.38 -36.80
C VAL A 36 19.13 -11.73 -38.11
N PHE A 37 18.27 -10.85 -38.62
CA PHE A 37 17.58 -11.05 -39.88
C PHE A 37 18.55 -11.14 -41.08
N PHE A 38 19.49 -10.19 -41.19
CA PHE A 38 20.51 -10.24 -42.25
C PHE A 38 21.42 -11.45 -42.11
N TYR A 39 21.83 -11.78 -40.88
CA TYR A 39 22.64 -12.97 -40.61
C TYR A 39 21.97 -14.25 -41.11
N LEU A 40 20.66 -14.41 -40.86
CA LEU A 40 19.87 -15.55 -41.32
C LEU A 40 19.76 -15.64 -42.85
N LEU A 41 19.61 -14.48 -43.52
CA LEU A 41 19.54 -14.42 -44.99
C LEU A 41 20.87 -14.81 -45.64
N GLU A 42 21.98 -14.33 -45.10
CA GLU A 42 23.30 -14.50 -45.69
C GLU A 42 23.89 -15.90 -45.43
N THR A 43 23.74 -16.42 -44.22
CA THR A 43 24.36 -17.72 -43.85
C THR A 43 23.59 -18.94 -44.33
N HIS A 44 22.27 -18.90 -44.30
CA HIS A 44 21.46 -20.10 -44.52
C HIS A 44 20.71 -20.13 -45.86
N LYS A 45 20.78 -19.06 -46.67
CA LYS A 45 20.01 -18.91 -47.92
C LYS A 45 18.53 -19.30 -47.74
N MET A 46 17.99 -19.07 -46.54
CA MET A 46 16.61 -19.45 -46.23
C MET A 46 15.66 -18.62 -47.09
N PRO A 47 14.50 -19.18 -47.49
CA PRO A 47 13.49 -18.37 -48.11
C PRO A 47 13.08 -17.24 -47.17
N PHE A 48 13.00 -16.03 -47.73
CA PHE A 48 12.75 -14.78 -47.01
C PHE A 48 11.59 -14.88 -46.00
N PHE A 49 10.51 -15.58 -46.38
CA PHE A 49 9.32 -15.77 -45.54
C PHE A 49 9.62 -16.49 -44.22
N ILE A 50 10.52 -17.48 -44.23
CA ILE A 50 10.86 -18.26 -43.02
C ILE A 50 11.71 -17.40 -42.08
N ALA A 51 12.71 -16.70 -42.63
CA ALA A 51 13.54 -15.77 -41.84
C ALA A 51 12.67 -14.67 -41.21
N PHE A 52 11.70 -14.13 -41.96
CA PHE A 52 10.76 -13.14 -41.45
C PHE A 52 9.90 -13.69 -40.31
N LEU A 53 9.37 -14.91 -40.43
CA LEU A 53 8.55 -15.53 -39.38
C LEU A 53 9.33 -15.71 -38.07
N ILE A 54 10.59 -16.16 -38.16
CA ILE A 54 11.46 -16.37 -36.99
C ILE A 54 11.73 -15.05 -36.27
N VAL A 55 12.05 -14.00 -37.03
CA VAL A 55 12.32 -12.67 -36.49
C VAL A 55 11.06 -12.06 -35.87
N LEU A 56 9.90 -12.22 -36.52
CA LEU A 56 8.60 -11.81 -35.99
C LEU A 56 8.29 -12.51 -34.66
N PHE A 57 8.54 -13.82 -34.59
CA PHE A 57 8.33 -14.60 -33.38
C PHE A 57 9.23 -14.12 -32.23
N LEU A 58 10.54 -13.91 -32.49
CA LEU A 58 11.47 -13.35 -31.51
C LEU A 58 11.03 -11.97 -31.02
N PHE A 59 10.59 -11.10 -31.94
CA PHE A 59 10.10 -9.77 -31.60
C PHE A 59 8.87 -9.84 -30.70
N LEU A 60 7.88 -10.67 -31.02
CA LEU A 60 6.68 -10.87 -30.19
C LEU A 60 7.02 -11.47 -28.81
N PHE A 61 7.96 -12.41 -28.76
CA PHE A 61 8.42 -13.00 -27.50
C PHE A 61 9.07 -11.96 -26.57
N LEU A 62 9.96 -11.13 -27.13
CA LEU A 62 10.61 -10.03 -26.41
C LEU A 62 9.59 -8.97 -25.96
N LEU A 63 8.65 -8.59 -26.84
CA LEU A 63 7.53 -7.71 -26.48
C LEU A 63 6.69 -8.31 -25.35
N GLY A 64 6.37 -9.59 -25.42
CA GLY A 64 5.62 -10.31 -24.40
C GLY A 64 6.32 -10.27 -23.05
N PHE A 65 7.65 -10.46 -23.02
CA PHE A 65 8.45 -10.34 -21.80
C PHE A 65 8.43 -8.93 -21.22
N ILE A 66 8.59 -7.91 -22.07
CA ILE A 66 8.54 -6.50 -21.66
C ILE A 66 7.14 -6.13 -21.14
N LEU A 67 6.07 -6.59 -21.78
CA LEU A 67 4.69 -6.34 -21.38
C LEU A 67 4.34 -7.07 -20.07
N LYS A 68 4.84 -8.29 -19.85
CA LYS A 68 4.62 -9.07 -18.62
C LYS A 68 5.15 -8.34 -17.37
N ASN A 69 6.30 -7.67 -17.50
CA ASN A 69 6.89 -6.90 -16.41
C ASN A 69 6.14 -5.59 -16.08
N ARG A 70 5.15 -5.16 -16.89
CA ARG A 70 4.35 -3.95 -16.62
C ARG A 70 3.11 -4.15 -15.76
N LYS A 71 2.75 -5.39 -15.40
CA LYS A 71 1.54 -5.65 -14.57
C LYS A 71 1.61 -5.10 -13.14
N LYS A 72 2.78 -4.64 -12.65
CA LYS A 72 2.90 -4.06 -11.30
C LYS A 72 2.59 -2.55 -11.20
N SER A 73 2.57 -1.78 -12.30
CA SER A 73 2.37 -0.32 -12.27
C SER A 73 1.01 0.16 -12.78
N ILE A 74 0.21 -0.70 -13.42
CA ILE A 74 -1.14 -0.31 -13.88
C ILE A 74 -2.14 -0.34 -12.70
N LEU A 75 -1.85 -1.10 -11.65
CA LEU A 75 -2.66 -1.15 -10.42
C LEU A 75 -2.57 0.13 -9.56
N SER A 76 -1.71 1.10 -9.91
CA SER A 76 -1.66 2.41 -9.21
C SER A 76 -2.58 3.47 -9.82
N ILE A 77 -3.27 3.17 -10.93
CA ILE A 77 -4.30 4.04 -11.51
C ILE A 77 -5.64 3.86 -10.78
N PHE A 78 -5.81 2.74 -10.05
CA PHE A 78 -6.94 2.51 -9.14
C PHE A 78 -6.49 2.67 -7.68
N PRO A 79 -6.59 3.86 -7.07
CA PRO A 79 -6.13 4.11 -5.70
C PRO A 79 -6.95 3.39 -4.62
N GLN A 80 -8.04 2.70 -4.97
CA GLN A 80 -8.98 2.12 -4.01
C GLN A 80 -8.46 0.92 -3.21
N PHE A 81 -7.39 0.24 -3.65
CA PHE A 81 -6.92 -0.98 -2.96
C PHE A 81 -5.66 -0.81 -2.09
N ARG A 82 -5.02 0.37 -2.08
CA ARG A 82 -3.77 0.59 -1.29
C ARG A 82 -3.97 1.10 0.12
N THR A 83 -5.17 1.56 0.51
CA THR A 83 -5.43 2.11 1.85
C THR A 83 -5.44 1.06 2.97
N LYS A 84 -5.58 -0.23 2.65
CA LYS A 84 -5.60 -1.29 3.69
C LYS A 84 -4.19 -1.68 4.18
N ILE A 85 -3.21 -1.83 3.29
CA ILE A 85 -1.86 -2.31 3.65
C ILE A 85 -1.08 -1.25 4.45
N THR A 86 -1.14 0.03 4.06
CA THR A 86 -0.39 1.09 4.74
C THR A 86 -0.93 1.42 6.13
N ARG A 87 -2.24 1.26 6.36
CA ARG A 87 -2.85 1.50 7.68
C ARG A 87 -2.41 0.48 8.72
N GLU A 88 -2.20 -0.78 8.31
CA GLU A 88 -1.83 -1.85 9.23
C GLU A 88 -0.37 -1.73 9.70
N ASP A 89 0.55 -1.35 8.80
CA ASP A 89 1.94 -1.05 9.15
C ASP A 89 2.08 0.26 9.95
N GLN A 90 1.27 1.29 9.64
CA GLN A 90 1.21 2.50 10.47
C GLN A 90 0.65 2.20 11.86
N ARG A 91 -0.35 1.32 11.98
CA ARG A 91 -0.91 0.88 13.27
C ARG A 91 0.12 0.13 14.10
N LYS A 92 0.91 -0.78 13.50
CA LYS A 92 2.00 -1.47 14.20
C LYS A 92 3.08 -0.50 14.70
N LYS A 93 3.46 0.50 13.90
CA LYS A 93 4.42 1.53 14.31
C LYS A 93 3.89 2.43 15.44
N TYR A 94 2.59 2.75 15.44
CA TYR A 94 1.96 3.53 16.50
C TYR A 94 1.82 2.73 17.81
N ILE A 95 1.41 1.46 17.73
CA ILE A 95 1.31 0.57 18.91
C ILE A 95 2.69 0.43 19.60
N ASN A 96 3.76 0.22 18.83
CA ASN A 96 5.12 0.12 19.39
C ASN A 96 5.63 1.44 20.00
N GLN A 97 5.08 2.60 19.61
CA GLN A 97 5.37 3.89 20.23
C GLN A 97 4.58 4.11 21.53
N LEU A 98 3.38 3.55 21.65
CA LEU A 98 2.59 3.64 22.90
C LEU A 98 3.15 2.76 24.02
N GLU A 99 3.76 1.63 23.68
CA GLU A 99 4.27 0.66 24.66
C GLU A 99 5.49 1.17 25.46
N ARG A 100 6.11 2.27 25.02
CA ARG A 100 7.30 2.87 25.68
C ARG A 100 7.00 4.07 26.58
N ARG A 101 5.75 4.40 26.85
CA ARG A 101 5.44 5.38 27.91
C ARG A 101 5.34 4.64 29.24
N PRO A 102 6.15 5.00 30.27
CA PRO A 102 5.91 4.50 31.61
C PRO A 102 4.47 4.88 31.97
N ARG A 103 3.65 3.87 32.32
CA ARG A 103 2.27 4.10 32.73
C ARG A 103 2.33 5.04 33.93
N PRO A 104 1.71 6.24 33.88
CA PRO A 104 1.59 7.04 35.07
C PRO A 104 0.85 6.19 36.10
N ASP A 105 1.39 6.17 37.32
CA ASP A 105 0.83 5.47 38.44
C ASP A 105 -0.69 5.63 38.48
N ILE A 106 -1.34 4.47 38.35
CA ILE A 106 -2.70 4.13 38.75
C ILE A 106 -3.50 5.37 39.16
N LEU A 107 -4.28 5.91 38.21
CA LEU A 107 -5.40 6.79 38.51
C LEU A 107 -6.18 6.15 39.66
N GLN A 108 -6.12 6.77 40.84
CA GLN A 108 -6.94 6.42 41.99
C GLN A 108 -8.39 6.77 41.64
N PHE A 109 -9.05 5.90 40.86
CA PHE A 109 -10.45 6.04 40.55
C PHE A 109 -11.25 5.82 41.83
N LYS A 110 -11.64 6.91 42.47
CA LYS A 110 -12.68 6.90 43.50
C LYS A 110 -13.99 6.62 42.77
N TYR A 111 -14.34 5.35 42.60
CA TYR A 111 -15.59 4.93 41.97
C TYR A 111 -16.75 5.65 42.64
N GLN A 112 -17.51 6.42 41.87
CA GLN A 112 -18.72 7.07 42.36
C GLN A 112 -19.73 6.00 42.74
N LYS A 113 -20.55 6.29 43.76
CA LYS A 113 -21.59 5.36 44.24
C LYS A 113 -22.47 4.92 43.05
N PRO A 114 -22.82 3.64 42.95
CA PRO A 114 -23.64 3.14 41.85
C PRO A 114 -25.00 3.85 41.86
N LEU A 115 -25.47 4.24 40.68
CA LEU A 115 -26.76 4.91 40.49
C LEU A 115 -27.94 4.03 40.95
N ILE A 116 -27.74 2.72 40.89
CA ILE A 116 -28.75 1.71 41.13
C ILE A 116 -28.13 0.60 41.99
N THR A 117 -28.77 0.26 43.09
CA THR A 117 -28.40 -0.83 43.99
C THR A 117 -29.54 -1.85 44.08
N LYS A 118 -29.26 -3.08 44.51
CA LYS A 118 -30.30 -4.08 44.76
C LYS A 118 -30.56 -4.17 46.25
N CYS A 119 -31.83 -4.26 46.63
CA CYS A 119 -32.20 -4.51 48.02
C CYS A 119 -31.58 -5.83 48.49
N PRO A 120 -30.85 -5.86 49.63
CA PRO A 120 -30.24 -7.08 50.13
C PRO A 120 -31.29 -8.13 50.56
N ASN A 121 -32.49 -7.68 50.96
CA ASN A 121 -33.55 -8.58 51.41
C ASN A 121 -34.41 -9.13 50.25
N CYS A 122 -34.94 -8.27 49.37
CA CYS A 122 -35.91 -8.69 48.34
C CYS A 122 -35.42 -8.62 46.89
N LYS A 123 -34.14 -8.28 46.67
CA LYS A 123 -33.47 -8.15 45.35
C LYS A 123 -34.11 -7.15 44.37
N MET A 124 -35.06 -6.35 44.83
CA MET A 124 -35.66 -5.28 44.02
C MET A 124 -34.61 -4.21 43.71
N ILE A 125 -34.70 -3.65 42.51
CA ILE A 125 -33.80 -2.62 42.00
C ILE A 125 -34.20 -1.28 42.62
N LEU A 126 -33.26 -0.60 43.29
CA LEU A 126 -33.47 0.65 44.02
C LEU A 126 -32.51 1.71 43.48
N THR A 127 -32.97 2.96 43.41
CA THR A 127 -32.11 4.09 43.06
C THR A 127 -31.36 4.57 44.30
N ASN A 128 -30.19 5.17 44.11
CA ASN A 128 -29.33 5.67 45.21
C ASN A 128 -30.00 6.74 46.11
N PHE A 129 -31.15 7.29 45.69
CA PHE A 129 -31.91 8.27 46.45
C PHE A 129 -32.90 7.65 47.45
N MET A 130 -33.20 6.34 47.33
CA MET A 130 -34.16 5.67 48.21
C MET A 130 -33.48 5.22 49.51
N LYS A 131 -34.03 5.64 50.66
CA LYS A 131 -33.55 5.22 52.00
C LYS A 131 -34.17 3.90 52.47
N LYS A 132 -35.35 3.55 51.94
CA LYS A 132 -36.11 2.35 52.30
C LYS A 132 -36.59 1.63 51.05
N CYS A 133 -36.59 0.31 51.10
CA CYS A 133 -37.13 -0.52 50.02
C CYS A 133 -38.66 -0.50 50.02
N PRO A 134 -39.35 -0.08 48.93
CA PRO A 134 -40.81 -0.02 48.91
C PRO A 134 -41.51 -1.39 48.95
N LYS A 135 -40.78 -2.49 48.71
CA LYS A 135 -41.34 -3.85 48.74
C LYS A 135 -41.27 -4.52 50.11
N CYS A 136 -40.19 -4.31 50.85
CA CYS A 136 -39.91 -5.03 52.10
C CYS A 136 -39.58 -4.11 53.28
N ASN A 137 -39.69 -2.79 53.11
CA ASN A 137 -39.43 -1.76 54.11
C ASN A 137 -38.04 -1.80 54.77
N TYR A 138 -37.09 -2.50 54.16
CA TYR A 138 -35.72 -2.64 54.64
C TYR A 138 -34.93 -1.34 54.43
N GLU A 139 -34.16 -0.92 55.43
CA GLU A 139 -33.30 0.27 55.40
C GLU A 139 -31.96 -0.05 54.72
N LEU A 140 -31.64 0.70 53.67
CA LEU A 140 -30.49 0.47 52.76
C LEU A 140 -29.16 1.03 53.30
#